data_AF-A0A261QJQ1-F1
#
_entry.id   AF-A0A261QJQ1-F1
#
_cell.length_a   1.000
_cell.length_b   1.000
_cell.length_c   1.000
_cell.angle_alpha   90.00
_cell.angle_beta   90.00
_cell.angle_gamma   90.00
#
_symmetry.space_group_name_H-M   'P 1'
#
loop_
_entity.id
_entity.type
_entity.pdbx_description
1 polymer ?
#
loop_
_entity_poly.entity_id
_entity_poly.type
_entity_poly.pdbx_seq_one_letter_code
_entity_poly.pdbx_strand_id
1 'polypeptide(L)'
;MEPVKMNGELKTLNQVDKFLTQFAKDLKRPSNRDELAIDLSNLNFVSPIGAIALLLLFEKISSLYKLKITLPKSQQNLVSYIERINFFKHCPESVKNEFNKEYDIEVLSKRNRNDTRKVLLEITKIEEDDDVDTLFDSTIYILSSHGMRNEELNKIATIVSELATNIIDHSKATGYAAIQYYPKFNKVVIGIADNGVGIVNTMKKVIKQGNDLDIIKQAFVGGMTSSLDMERGWGLTDAREYSYFETKSTLFSIRTHKGLYAVDKENILELSNSCYFPGTFFSIEINFMI
;
A
#
# COMPACT_ATOMS: atom_id res chain seq x y z
N MET A 1 -14.81 1.78 -25.77
CA MET A 1 -14.20 2.83 -24.92
C MET A 1 -12.71 2.53 -24.87
N GLU A 2 -11.85 3.54 -24.80
CA GLU A 2 -10.41 3.30 -24.75
C GLU A 2 -10.01 2.64 -23.41
N PRO A 3 -9.07 1.70 -23.43
CA PRO A 3 -8.59 1.06 -22.20
C PRO A 3 -7.87 2.07 -21.31
N VAL A 4 -8.01 1.93 -20.00
CA VAL A 4 -7.23 2.70 -19.02
C VAL A 4 -5.80 2.17 -19.02
N LYS A 5 -4.82 3.02 -19.34
CA LYS A 5 -3.44 2.59 -19.58
C LYS A 5 -2.56 2.82 -18.34
N MET A 6 -1.79 1.80 -17.97
CA MET A 6 -0.65 1.93 -17.08
C MET A 6 0.64 1.81 -17.89
N ASN A 7 1.42 2.90 -17.93
CA ASN A 7 2.69 2.96 -18.64
C ASN A 7 3.85 3.12 -17.65
N GLY A 8 4.95 2.39 -17.85
CA GLY A 8 6.18 2.53 -17.10
C GLY A 8 6.17 1.77 -15.77
N GLU A 9 6.50 2.46 -14.68
CA GLU A 9 6.67 1.86 -13.36
C GLU A 9 5.50 2.23 -12.44
N LEU A 10 5.06 1.28 -11.60
CA LEU A 10 4.18 1.52 -10.47
C LEU A 10 4.96 1.32 -9.18
N LYS A 11 5.84 2.28 -8.83
CA LYS A 11 6.74 2.15 -7.67
C LYS A 11 6.43 3.07 -6.50
N THR A 12 5.94 4.28 -6.74
CA THR A 12 5.67 5.28 -5.69
C THR A 12 4.18 5.55 -5.53
N LEU A 13 3.79 6.10 -4.38
CA LEU A 13 2.40 6.52 -4.16
C LEU A 13 1.93 7.63 -5.11
N ASN A 14 2.84 8.45 -5.66
CA ASN A 14 2.49 9.42 -6.70
C ASN A 14 2.09 8.74 -8.02
N GLN A 15 2.77 7.65 -8.40
CA GLN A 15 2.39 6.87 -9.58
C GLN A 15 1.08 6.11 -9.32
N VAL A 16 0.92 5.54 -8.13
CA VAL A 16 -0.33 4.92 -7.69
C VAL A 16 -1.48 5.93 -7.72
N ASP A 17 -1.31 7.14 -7.21
CA ASP A 17 -2.31 8.21 -7.25
C ASP A 17 -2.77 8.50 -8.68
N LYS A 18 -1.82 8.78 -9.57
CA LYS A 18 -2.09 9.05 -10.98
C LYS A 18 -2.78 7.90 -11.69
N PHE A 19 -2.51 6.66 -11.30
CA PHE A 19 -3.16 5.50 -11.88
C PHE A 19 -4.59 5.32 -11.34
N LEU A 20 -4.78 5.32 -10.03
CA LEU A 20 -6.08 5.12 -9.40
C LEU A 20 -7.09 6.21 -9.75
N THR A 21 -6.63 7.44 -9.95
CA THR A 21 -7.50 8.58 -10.34
C THR A 21 -8.15 8.40 -11.70
N GLN A 22 -7.58 7.59 -12.60
CA GLN A 22 -8.18 7.29 -13.90
C GLN A 22 -9.50 6.50 -13.76
N PHE A 23 -9.69 5.78 -12.65
CA PHE A 23 -10.89 4.98 -12.36
C PHE A 23 -11.94 5.72 -11.51
N ALA A 24 -11.70 6.98 -11.14
CA ALA A 24 -12.55 7.70 -10.19
C ALA A 24 -14.00 7.84 -10.64
N LYS A 25 -14.25 7.98 -11.95
CA LYS A 25 -15.61 8.03 -12.52
C LYS A 25 -16.30 6.68 -12.40
N ASP A 26 -15.56 5.62 -12.74
CA ASP A 26 -16.04 4.23 -12.75
C ASP A 26 -16.42 3.73 -11.36
N LEU A 27 -15.76 4.25 -10.32
CA LEU A 27 -16.02 3.95 -8.92
C LEU A 27 -17.18 4.76 -8.32
N LYS A 28 -17.37 6.02 -8.74
CA LYS A 28 -18.41 6.92 -8.19
C LYS A 28 -19.79 6.65 -8.76
N ARG A 29 -19.86 6.31 -10.05
CA ARG A 29 -21.11 6.04 -10.76
C ARG A 29 -20.86 4.84 -11.66
N PRO A 30 -21.22 3.63 -11.21
CA PRO A 30 -21.18 2.47 -12.08
C PRO A 30 -21.94 2.79 -13.37
N SER A 31 -21.23 2.83 -14.49
CA SER A 31 -21.88 3.06 -15.79
C SER A 31 -22.72 1.84 -16.15
N ASN A 32 -23.72 1.99 -17.04
CA ASN A 32 -24.48 0.86 -17.62
C ASN A 32 -23.64 -0.09 -18.49
N ARG A 33 -22.32 -0.08 -18.36
CA ARG A 33 -21.41 -0.94 -19.12
C ARG A 33 -21.05 -2.13 -18.25
N ASP A 34 -20.97 -3.29 -18.88
CA ASP A 34 -20.67 -4.55 -18.20
C ASP A 34 -19.16 -4.84 -18.13
N GLU A 35 -18.35 -4.18 -18.97
CA GLU A 35 -16.91 -4.47 -19.13
C GLU A 35 -16.05 -3.21 -18.98
N LEU A 36 -14.88 -3.35 -18.35
CA LEU A 36 -13.81 -2.37 -18.28
C LEU A 36 -12.50 -2.98 -18.79
N ALA A 37 -11.82 -2.27 -19.68
CA ALA A 37 -10.51 -2.66 -20.20
C ALA A 37 -9.37 -1.90 -19.50
N ILE A 38 -8.36 -2.62 -19.03
CA ILE A 38 -7.13 -2.09 -18.43
C ILE A 38 -5.95 -2.56 -19.27
N ASP A 39 -5.10 -1.63 -19.69
CA ASP A 39 -3.93 -1.93 -20.52
C ASP A 39 -2.65 -1.74 -19.71
N LEU A 40 -2.03 -2.86 -19.36
CA LEU A 40 -0.75 -2.96 -18.65
C LEU A 40 0.40 -3.27 -19.61
N SER A 41 0.21 -3.18 -20.93
CA SER A 41 1.21 -3.64 -21.91
C SER A 41 2.58 -2.96 -21.80
N ASN A 42 2.62 -1.76 -21.23
CA ASN A 42 3.83 -0.98 -21.01
C ASN A 42 4.28 -0.94 -19.54
N LEU A 43 3.67 -1.73 -18.65
CA LEU A 43 4.11 -1.87 -17.27
C LEU A 43 5.40 -2.68 -17.25
N ASN A 44 6.46 -2.13 -16.65
CA ASN A 44 7.78 -2.76 -16.62
C ASN A 44 8.34 -2.97 -15.21
N PHE A 45 7.73 -2.35 -14.20
CA PHE A 45 8.13 -2.51 -12.80
C PHE A 45 6.97 -2.24 -11.85
N VAL A 46 6.92 -2.97 -10.74
CA VAL A 46 5.96 -2.78 -9.66
C VAL A 46 6.68 -2.93 -8.32
N SER A 47 6.50 -1.98 -7.40
CA SER A 47 6.98 -2.11 -6.01
C SER A 47 5.94 -2.79 -5.11
N PRO A 48 6.25 -3.13 -3.84
CA PRO A 48 5.26 -3.61 -2.88
C PRO A 48 3.95 -2.79 -2.88
N ILE A 49 4.05 -1.46 -2.70
CA ILE A 49 2.85 -0.60 -2.67
C ILE A 49 2.13 -0.51 -4.01
N GLY A 50 2.86 -0.59 -5.13
CA GLY A 50 2.26 -0.65 -6.45
C GLY A 50 1.48 -1.96 -6.68
N ALA A 51 2.02 -3.09 -6.24
CA ALA A 51 1.38 -4.39 -6.38
C ALA A 51 0.12 -4.48 -5.52
N ILE A 52 0.21 -4.02 -4.27
CA ILE A 52 -0.94 -3.92 -3.37
C ILE A 52 -2.01 -3.01 -3.97
N ALA A 53 -1.63 -1.87 -4.55
CA ALA A 53 -2.59 -0.97 -5.19
C ALA A 53 -3.29 -1.60 -6.40
N LEU A 54 -2.58 -2.41 -7.20
CA LEU A 54 -3.19 -3.20 -8.27
C LEU A 54 -4.16 -4.25 -7.72
N LEU A 55 -3.81 -4.97 -6.65
CA LEU A 55 -4.71 -5.93 -6.02
C LEU A 55 -6.00 -5.27 -5.56
N LEU A 56 -5.89 -4.22 -4.76
CA LEU A 56 -7.04 -3.50 -4.20
C LEU A 56 -7.92 -2.88 -5.29
N LEU A 57 -7.30 -2.35 -6.36
CA LEU A 57 -8.02 -1.87 -7.53
C LEU A 57 -8.77 -3.01 -8.23
N PHE A 58 -8.11 -4.13 -8.49
CA PHE A 58 -8.71 -5.27 -9.18
C PHE A 58 -9.84 -5.90 -8.38
N GLU A 59 -9.69 -6.08 -7.07
CA GLU A 59 -10.79 -6.49 -6.19
C GLU A 59 -11.97 -5.54 -6.33
N LYS A 60 -11.73 -4.23 -6.25
CA LYS A 60 -12.80 -3.25 -6.29
C LYS A 60 -13.52 -3.25 -7.64
N ILE A 61 -12.76 -3.20 -8.73
CA ILE A 61 -13.32 -3.08 -10.07
C ILE A 61 -13.94 -4.40 -10.55
N SER A 62 -13.35 -5.56 -10.24
CA SER A 62 -13.93 -6.86 -10.62
C SER A 62 -15.26 -7.16 -9.94
N SER A 63 -15.54 -6.53 -8.78
CA SER A 63 -16.86 -6.60 -8.15
C SER A 63 -17.94 -5.77 -8.86
N LEU A 64 -17.54 -4.86 -9.75
CA LEU A 64 -18.43 -3.92 -10.44
C LEU A 64 -18.52 -4.18 -11.95
N TYR A 65 -17.46 -4.72 -12.55
CA TYR A 65 -17.34 -4.89 -13.99
C TYR A 65 -16.61 -6.20 -14.32
N LYS A 66 -16.93 -6.77 -15.48
CA LYS A 66 -16.04 -7.73 -16.12
C LYS A 66 -14.75 -7.02 -16.52
N LEU A 67 -13.60 -7.63 -16.21
CA LEU A 67 -12.30 -7.08 -16.55
C LEU A 67 -11.74 -7.71 -17.81
N LYS A 68 -11.19 -6.87 -18.68
CA LYS A 68 -10.30 -7.27 -19.78
C LYS A 68 -8.95 -6.63 -19.57
N ILE A 69 -7.89 -7.43 -19.50
CA ILE A 69 -6.55 -6.91 -19.19
C ILE A 69 -5.61 -7.20 -20.35
N THR A 70 -5.02 -6.15 -20.92
CA THR A 70 -3.92 -6.30 -21.88
C THR A 70 -2.63 -6.37 -21.09
N LEU A 71 -1.84 -7.42 -21.29
CA LEU A 71 -0.64 -7.67 -20.49
C LEU A 71 0.63 -7.24 -21.25
N PRO A 72 1.72 -6.95 -20.54
CA PRO A 72 3.00 -6.71 -21.19
C PRO A 72 3.45 -7.97 -21.92
N LYS A 73 3.79 -7.86 -23.20
CA LYS A 73 4.35 -8.99 -23.96
C LYS A 73 5.82 -9.19 -23.61
N SER A 74 6.24 -10.44 -23.47
CA SER A 74 7.64 -10.81 -23.25
C SER A 74 8.28 -10.25 -21.96
N GLN A 75 7.47 -9.91 -20.95
CA GLN A 75 7.95 -9.42 -19.64
C GLN A 75 7.96 -10.53 -18.59
N GLN A 76 8.58 -11.68 -18.92
CA GLN A 76 8.60 -12.84 -18.04
C GLN A 76 9.20 -12.54 -16.66
N ASN A 77 10.16 -11.61 -16.59
CA ASN A 77 10.78 -11.19 -15.33
C ASN A 77 9.79 -10.43 -14.43
N LEU A 78 9.00 -9.51 -15.00
CA LEU A 78 7.98 -8.78 -14.25
C LEU A 78 6.93 -9.74 -13.69
N VAL A 79 6.39 -10.64 -14.53
CA VAL A 79 5.34 -11.57 -14.09
C VAL A 79 5.90 -12.58 -13.08
N SER A 80 7.13 -13.06 -13.28
CA SER A 80 7.80 -13.94 -12.31
C SER A 80 8.02 -13.22 -10.96
N TYR A 81 8.33 -11.92 -10.98
CA TYR A 81 8.42 -11.11 -9.76
C TYR A 81 7.05 -10.89 -9.11
N ILE A 82 6.02 -10.56 -9.88
CA ILE A 82 4.64 -10.39 -9.38
C ILE A 82 4.18 -11.68 -8.67
N GLU A 83 4.45 -12.84 -9.24
CA GLU A 83 4.18 -14.11 -8.57
C GLU A 83 5.07 -14.31 -7.34
N ARG A 84 6.36 -13.94 -7.42
CA ARG A 84 7.30 -14.06 -6.29
C ARG A 84 6.84 -13.29 -5.05
N ILE A 85 6.14 -12.17 -5.22
CA ILE A 85 5.59 -11.38 -4.11
C ILE A 85 4.18 -11.82 -3.68
N ASN A 86 3.71 -13.00 -4.08
CA ASN A 86 2.37 -13.54 -3.77
C ASN A 86 1.19 -12.73 -4.31
N PHE A 87 1.35 -11.95 -5.38
CA PHE A 87 0.24 -11.22 -5.97
C PHE A 87 -0.90 -12.16 -6.40
N PHE A 88 -0.61 -13.23 -7.15
CA PHE A 88 -1.66 -14.12 -7.64
C PHE A 88 -2.28 -15.01 -6.55
N LYS A 89 -1.66 -15.11 -5.37
CA LYS A 89 -2.28 -15.76 -4.20
C LYS A 89 -3.55 -15.03 -3.78
N HIS A 90 -3.53 -13.70 -3.82
CA HIS A 90 -4.62 -12.82 -3.34
C HIS A 90 -5.49 -12.24 -4.44
N CYS A 91 -5.03 -12.32 -5.69
CA CYS A 91 -5.72 -11.71 -6.84
C CYS A 91 -7.10 -12.35 -7.10
N PRO A 92 -8.12 -11.58 -7.53
CA PRO A 92 -9.40 -12.14 -7.98
C PRO A 92 -9.24 -13.16 -9.12
N GLU A 93 -10.06 -14.21 -9.11
CA GLU A 93 -9.97 -15.30 -10.10
C GLU A 93 -10.17 -14.82 -11.55
N SER A 94 -11.07 -13.85 -11.75
CA SER A 94 -11.27 -13.22 -13.06
C SER A 94 -10.00 -12.56 -13.61
N VAL A 95 -9.17 -11.98 -12.74
CA VAL A 95 -7.89 -11.38 -13.12
C VAL A 95 -6.83 -12.44 -13.36
N LYS A 96 -6.74 -13.48 -12.51
CA LYS A 96 -5.83 -14.62 -12.77
C LYS A 96 -6.09 -15.25 -14.14
N ASN A 97 -7.36 -15.39 -14.51
CA ASN A 97 -7.76 -15.90 -15.82
C ASN A 97 -7.29 -15.02 -16.99
N GLU A 98 -7.26 -13.69 -16.84
CA GLU A 98 -6.66 -12.82 -17.86
C GLU A 98 -5.14 -13.05 -17.97
N PHE A 99 -4.43 -13.20 -16.85
CA PHE A 99 -3.00 -13.52 -16.83
C PHE A 99 -2.68 -14.89 -17.43
N ASN A 100 -3.48 -15.91 -17.16
CA ASN A 100 -3.33 -17.27 -17.67
C ASN A 100 -3.46 -17.38 -19.21
N LYS A 101 -3.98 -16.35 -19.88
CA LYS A 101 -4.01 -16.30 -21.36
C LYS A 101 -2.63 -16.13 -21.98
N GLU A 102 -1.70 -15.49 -21.26
CA GLU A 102 -0.35 -15.18 -21.76
C GLU A 102 0.75 -15.84 -20.92
N TYR A 103 0.49 -16.15 -19.66
CA TYR A 103 1.47 -16.64 -18.69
C TYR A 103 0.95 -17.84 -17.90
N ASP A 104 1.72 -18.92 -17.80
CA ASP A 104 1.34 -20.06 -16.95
C ASP A 104 1.63 -19.77 -15.47
N ILE A 105 0.65 -19.19 -14.76
CA ILE A 105 0.79 -18.81 -13.35
C ILE A 105 0.99 -20.05 -12.47
N GLU A 106 0.36 -21.17 -12.81
CA GLU A 106 0.49 -22.40 -12.04
C GLU A 106 1.93 -22.91 -12.06
N VAL A 107 2.57 -22.94 -13.23
CA VAL A 107 4.00 -23.28 -13.36
C VAL A 107 4.88 -22.28 -12.61
N LEU A 108 4.56 -20.98 -12.62
CA LEU A 108 5.30 -19.97 -11.85
C LEU A 108 5.21 -20.23 -10.34
N SER A 109 4.03 -20.57 -9.83
CA SER A 109 3.78 -20.79 -8.41
C SER A 109 4.52 -22.01 -7.84
N LYS A 110 4.76 -23.04 -8.68
CA LYS A 110 5.42 -24.29 -8.29
C LYS A 110 6.95 -24.23 -8.30
N ARG A 111 7.54 -23.09 -8.68
CA ARG A 111 9.00 -22.93 -8.71
C ARG A 111 9.57 -22.98 -7.29
N ASN A 112 10.73 -23.61 -7.14
CA ASN A 112 11.49 -23.54 -5.90
C ASN A 112 11.84 -22.08 -5.58
N ARG A 113 11.41 -21.62 -4.41
CA ARG A 113 11.66 -20.26 -3.92
C ARG A 113 12.90 -20.28 -3.04
N ASN A 114 13.85 -19.41 -3.33
CA ASN A 114 14.96 -19.16 -2.41
C ASN A 114 14.44 -18.49 -1.14
N ASP A 115 15.12 -18.76 -0.01
CA ASP A 115 14.88 -18.03 1.24
C ASP A 115 15.24 -16.56 1.05
N THR A 116 14.23 -15.70 1.12
CA THR A 116 14.38 -14.25 1.00
C THR A 116 13.93 -13.54 2.25
N ARG A 117 13.84 -14.20 3.42
CA ARG A 117 13.30 -13.55 4.63
C ARG A 117 14.06 -12.27 5.02
N LYS A 118 15.34 -12.18 4.67
CA LYS A 118 16.14 -10.97 4.86
C LYS A 118 15.78 -9.83 3.90
N VAL A 119 15.18 -10.13 2.76
CA VAL A 119 15.04 -9.23 1.60
C VAL A 119 13.58 -8.95 1.26
N LEU A 120 12.65 -9.82 1.58
CA LEU A 120 11.26 -9.76 1.14
C LEU A 120 10.33 -10.39 2.18
N LEU A 121 9.32 -9.62 2.57
CA LEU A 121 8.04 -10.12 3.04
C LEU A 121 7.07 -10.03 1.86
N GLU A 122 6.61 -11.17 1.36
CA GLU A 122 5.61 -11.21 0.30
C GLU A 122 4.31 -10.51 0.71
N ILE A 123 3.41 -10.27 -0.25
CA ILE A 123 2.10 -9.72 0.06
C ILE A 123 1.39 -10.64 1.06
N THR A 124 1.11 -10.07 2.23
CA THR A 124 0.41 -10.67 3.34
C THR A 124 -0.90 -9.91 3.51
N LYS A 125 -2.00 -10.66 3.62
CA LYS A 125 -3.32 -10.11 3.92
C LYS A 125 -3.35 -9.81 5.42
N ILE A 126 -3.96 -8.70 5.82
CA ILE A 126 -4.04 -8.29 7.23
C ILE A 126 -5.49 -8.48 7.69
N GLU A 127 -5.75 -9.53 8.46
CA GLU A 127 -7.08 -9.88 8.97
C GLU A 127 -7.10 -10.12 10.48
N GLU A 128 -5.99 -10.59 11.06
CA GLU A 128 -5.88 -10.94 12.47
C GLU A 128 -4.55 -10.48 13.10
N ASP A 129 -4.47 -10.50 14.43
CA ASP A 129 -3.31 -10.02 15.18
C ASP A 129 -2.01 -10.77 14.80
N ASP A 130 -2.10 -12.07 14.49
CA ASP A 130 -0.96 -12.87 14.02
C ASP A 130 -0.35 -12.34 12.71
N ASP A 131 -1.15 -11.72 11.83
CA ASP A 131 -0.66 -11.06 10.61
C ASP A 131 0.14 -9.81 10.93
N VAL A 132 -0.28 -9.07 11.96
CA VAL A 132 0.40 -7.86 12.46
C VAL A 132 1.73 -8.23 13.10
N ASP A 133 1.75 -9.30 13.89
CA ASP A 133 2.97 -9.83 14.50
C ASP A 133 3.97 -10.31 13.44
N THR A 134 3.47 -11.02 12.41
CA THR A 134 4.30 -11.44 11.26
C THR A 134 4.93 -10.25 10.56
N LEU A 135 4.16 -9.17 10.37
CA LEU A 135 4.64 -7.94 9.74
C LEU A 135 5.66 -7.21 10.63
N PHE A 136 5.43 -7.16 11.94
CA PHE A 136 6.37 -6.62 12.93
C PHE A 136 7.71 -7.35 12.85
N ASP A 137 7.70 -8.68 13.02
CA ASP A 137 8.88 -9.52 13.03
C ASP A 137 9.66 -9.45 11.72
N SER A 138 8.95 -9.42 10.60
CA SER A 138 9.57 -9.29 9.27
C SER A 138 10.23 -7.92 9.09
N THR A 139 9.62 -6.86 9.62
CA THR A 139 10.19 -5.51 9.61
C THR A 139 11.50 -5.47 10.41
N ILE A 140 11.47 -5.99 11.65
CA ILE A 140 12.66 -6.16 12.50
C ILE A 140 13.74 -6.96 11.78
N TYR A 141 13.39 -8.12 11.21
CA TYR A 141 14.36 -9.03 10.62
C TYR A 141 15.01 -8.46 9.34
N ILE A 142 14.23 -7.86 8.45
CA ILE A 142 14.73 -7.27 7.19
C ILE A 142 15.62 -6.07 7.48
N LEU A 143 15.19 -5.14 8.35
CA LEU A 143 15.92 -3.92 8.61
C LEU A 143 17.21 -4.17 9.40
N SER A 144 17.19 -5.05 10.40
CA SER A 144 18.38 -5.43 11.17
C SER A 144 19.41 -6.18 10.31
N SER A 145 18.95 -7.02 9.38
CA SER A 145 19.81 -7.71 8.40
C SER A 145 20.60 -6.77 7.49
N HIS A 146 20.18 -5.49 7.41
CA HIS A 146 20.80 -4.46 6.56
C HIS A 146 21.41 -3.31 7.37
N GLY A 147 21.64 -3.51 8.67
CA GLY A 147 22.46 -2.62 9.50
C GLY A 147 21.71 -1.48 10.20
N MET A 148 20.38 -1.54 10.29
CA MET A 148 19.61 -0.59 11.10
C MET A 148 19.86 -0.79 12.60
N ARG A 149 19.97 0.30 13.38
CA ARG A 149 20.18 0.21 14.84
C ARG A 149 18.89 -0.14 15.57
N ASN A 150 19.00 -0.82 16.72
CA ASN A 150 17.85 -1.35 17.47
C ASN A 150 16.78 -0.31 17.85
N GLU A 151 17.16 0.92 18.21
CA GLU A 151 16.19 1.97 18.55
C GLU A 151 15.33 2.38 17.34
N GLU A 152 15.96 2.44 16.17
CA GLU A 152 15.36 2.84 14.89
C GLU A 152 14.44 1.73 14.37
N LEU A 153 14.93 0.51 14.51
CA LEU A 153 14.27 -0.74 14.16
C LEU A 153 12.91 -0.88 14.85
N ASN A 154 12.91 -0.78 16.18
CA ASN A 154 11.70 -0.94 16.99
C ASN A 154 10.67 0.14 16.66
N LYS A 155 11.11 1.39 16.45
CA LYS A 155 10.21 2.48 16.06
C LYS A 155 9.49 2.20 14.74
N ILE A 156 10.23 1.81 13.70
CA ILE A 156 9.62 1.53 12.40
C ILE A 156 8.69 0.33 12.49
N ALA A 157 9.07 -0.72 13.20
CA ALA A 157 8.22 -1.89 13.39
C ALA A 157 6.93 -1.55 14.16
N THR A 158 7.01 -0.74 15.22
CA THR A 158 5.82 -0.24 15.94
C THR A 158 4.89 0.53 15.00
N ILE A 159 5.41 1.48 14.23
CA ILE A 159 4.59 2.26 13.26
C ILE A 159 3.91 1.31 12.27
N VAL A 160 4.68 0.38 11.70
CA VAL A 160 4.16 -0.58 10.73
C VAL A 160 3.04 -1.44 11.33
N SER A 161 3.20 -1.90 12.57
CA SER A 161 2.15 -2.66 13.28
C SER A 161 0.92 -1.82 13.58
N GLU A 162 1.08 -0.58 14.05
CA GLU A 162 -0.07 0.31 14.29
C GLU A 162 -0.86 0.58 13.00
N LEU A 163 -0.16 0.79 11.87
CA LEU A 163 -0.79 0.97 10.58
C LEU A 163 -1.55 -0.29 10.14
N ALA A 164 -1.04 -1.48 10.47
CA ALA A 164 -1.71 -2.75 10.18
C ALA A 164 -2.90 -3.03 11.12
N THR A 165 -2.76 -2.79 12.42
CA THR A 165 -3.86 -2.87 13.40
C THR A 165 -5.01 -1.94 13.01
N ASN A 166 -4.71 -0.74 12.50
CA ASN A 166 -5.71 0.19 11.98
C ASN A 166 -6.54 -0.40 10.82
N ILE A 167 -5.99 -1.33 10.04
CA ILE A 167 -6.76 -2.04 9.01
C ILE A 167 -7.81 -2.93 9.68
N ILE A 168 -7.40 -3.74 10.65
CA ILE A 168 -8.27 -4.67 11.39
C ILE A 168 -9.41 -3.90 12.08
N ASP A 169 -9.05 -2.86 12.84
CA ASP A 169 -10.00 -2.13 13.68
C ASP A 169 -10.95 -1.24 12.90
N HIS A 170 -10.52 -0.70 11.75
CA HIS A 170 -11.18 0.45 11.15
C HIS A 170 -11.40 0.40 9.64
N SER A 171 -10.68 -0.43 8.88
CA SER A 171 -10.85 -0.48 7.41
C SER A 171 -12.25 -0.94 7.02
N LYS A 172 -12.76 -1.98 7.72
CA LYS A 172 -13.98 -2.73 7.34
C LYS A 172 -13.90 -3.38 5.95
N ALA A 173 -12.68 -3.58 5.44
CA ALA A 173 -12.42 -4.13 4.13
C ALA A 173 -11.06 -4.83 4.11
N THR A 174 -10.67 -5.35 2.95
CA THR A 174 -9.41 -6.05 2.77
C THR A 174 -8.24 -5.08 2.84
N GLY A 175 -7.19 -5.47 3.57
CA GLY A 175 -5.90 -4.80 3.55
C GLY A 175 -4.74 -5.77 3.39
N TYR A 176 -3.63 -5.22 2.92
CA TYR A 176 -2.41 -5.97 2.61
C TYR A 176 -1.18 -5.20 3.04
N ALA A 177 -0.12 -5.93 3.37
CA ALA A 177 1.22 -5.39 3.60
C ALA A 177 2.28 -6.20 2.83
N ALA A 178 3.38 -5.56 2.47
CA ALA A 178 4.56 -6.21 1.88
C ALA A 178 5.82 -5.35 2.11
N ILE A 179 6.97 -6.00 2.22
CA ILE A 179 8.28 -5.35 2.46
C ILE A 179 9.28 -5.86 1.44
N GLN A 180 10.05 -4.97 0.82
CA GLN A 180 11.12 -5.36 -0.10
C GLN A 180 12.37 -4.51 0.13
N TYR A 181 13.49 -5.18 0.39
CA TYR A 181 14.83 -4.61 0.25
C TYR A 181 15.30 -4.68 -1.21
N TYR A 182 15.85 -3.59 -1.71
CA TYR A 182 16.45 -3.48 -3.02
C TYR A 182 17.96 -3.27 -2.89
N PRO A 183 18.78 -4.34 -3.04
CA PRO A 183 20.23 -4.25 -2.87
C PRO A 183 20.89 -3.19 -3.75
N LYS A 184 20.43 -3.06 -5.00
CA LYS A 184 20.96 -2.09 -5.96
C LYS A 184 20.86 -0.63 -5.48
N PHE A 185 19.84 -0.33 -4.68
CA PHE A 185 19.57 1.02 -4.17
C PHE A 185 19.88 1.16 -2.68
N ASN A 186 20.33 0.08 -2.04
CA ASN A 186 20.46 -0.05 -0.60
C ASN A 186 19.23 0.50 0.15
N LYS A 187 18.02 0.06 -0.26
CA LYS A 187 16.76 0.67 0.17
C LYS A 187 15.72 -0.37 0.55
N VAL A 188 15.01 -0.18 1.65
CA VAL A 188 13.79 -0.93 1.99
C VAL A 188 12.56 -0.12 1.61
N VAL A 189 11.57 -0.78 1.04
CA VAL A 189 10.24 -0.21 0.77
C VAL A 189 9.20 -1.08 1.47
N ILE A 190 8.40 -0.46 2.34
CA ILE A 190 7.28 -1.06 3.04
C ILE A 190 6.00 -0.46 2.44
N GLY A 191 5.11 -1.31 1.94
CA GLY A 191 3.79 -0.92 1.46
C GLY A 191 2.71 -1.53 2.34
N ILE A 192 1.77 -0.72 2.82
CA ILE A 192 0.61 -1.14 3.61
C ILE A 192 -0.60 -0.41 3.06
N ALA A 193 -1.65 -1.11 2.66
CA ALA A 193 -2.85 -0.43 2.18
C ALA A 193 -4.11 -1.26 2.34
N ASP A 194 -5.25 -0.55 2.37
CA ASP A 194 -6.58 -1.11 2.41
C ASP A 194 -7.51 -0.45 1.37
N ASN A 195 -8.67 -1.03 1.09
CA ASN A 195 -9.72 -0.44 0.24
C ASN A 195 -10.99 -0.06 1.02
N GLY A 196 -10.84 0.20 2.31
CA GLY A 196 -11.92 0.46 3.25
C GLY A 196 -12.38 1.90 3.32
N VAL A 197 -12.84 2.30 4.50
CA VAL A 197 -13.46 3.62 4.74
C VAL A 197 -12.45 4.77 4.55
N GLY A 198 -11.19 4.54 4.92
CA GLY A 198 -10.11 5.52 4.87
C GLY A 198 -10.09 6.51 6.05
N ILE A 199 -8.89 6.95 6.45
CA ILE A 199 -8.67 7.83 7.62
C ILE A 199 -9.57 9.06 7.62
N VAL A 200 -9.63 9.81 6.52
CA VAL A 200 -10.41 11.06 6.46
C VAL A 200 -11.89 10.83 6.78
N ASN A 201 -12.51 9.80 6.19
CA ASN A 201 -13.92 9.50 6.41
C ASN A 201 -14.17 8.99 7.83
N THR A 202 -13.23 8.23 8.37
CA THR A 202 -13.30 7.75 9.74
C THR A 202 -13.23 8.92 10.73
N MET A 203 -12.28 9.83 10.54
CA MET A 203 -12.05 10.97 11.42
C MET A 203 -13.13 12.04 11.31
N LYS A 204 -13.77 12.23 10.14
CA LYS A 204 -14.95 13.11 9.97
C LYS A 204 -16.13 12.78 10.89
N LYS A 205 -16.16 11.58 11.48
CA LYS A 205 -17.17 11.21 12.47
C LYS A 205 -16.97 11.96 13.78
N VAL A 206 -15.73 12.22 14.17
CA VAL A 206 -15.34 12.87 15.43
C VAL A 206 -14.98 14.34 15.19
N ILE A 207 -14.18 14.62 14.16
CA ILE A 207 -13.74 15.96 13.77
C ILE A 207 -14.80 16.59 12.88
N LYS A 208 -15.44 17.67 13.36
CA LYS A 208 -16.54 18.34 12.65
C LYS A 208 -16.12 19.51 11.78
N GLN A 209 -14.86 19.95 11.87
CA GLN A 209 -14.35 21.14 11.18
C GLN A 209 -12.96 20.89 10.59
N GLY A 210 -12.67 21.56 9.48
CA GLY A 210 -11.39 21.46 8.77
C GLY A 210 -11.53 20.80 7.39
N ASN A 211 -10.58 21.11 6.51
CA ASN A 211 -10.42 20.42 5.24
C ASN A 211 -9.77 19.03 5.44
N ASP A 212 -9.61 18.26 4.37
CA ASP A 212 -9.03 16.91 4.46
C ASP A 212 -7.60 16.92 5.05
N LEU A 213 -6.78 17.93 4.75
CA LEU A 213 -5.45 18.11 5.33
C LEU A 213 -5.52 18.41 6.84
N ASP A 214 -6.44 19.27 7.28
CA ASP A 214 -6.64 19.59 8.70
C ASP A 214 -7.06 18.35 9.48
N ILE A 215 -7.94 17.52 8.89
CA ILE A 215 -8.41 16.27 9.49
C ILE A 215 -7.25 15.27 9.61
N ILE A 216 -6.41 15.14 8.58
CA ILE A 216 -5.26 14.24 8.63
C ILE A 216 -4.22 14.74 9.63
N LYS A 217 -3.91 16.04 9.64
CA LYS A 217 -3.06 16.64 10.67
C LYS A 217 -3.59 16.31 12.06
N GLN A 218 -4.89 16.47 12.29
CA GLN A 218 -5.52 16.13 13.57
C GLN A 218 -5.57 14.62 13.84
N ALA A 219 -5.68 13.74 12.85
CA ALA A 219 -5.58 12.29 13.05
C ALA A 219 -4.20 11.90 13.59
N PHE A 220 -3.17 12.58 13.09
CA PHE A 220 -1.78 12.41 13.49
C PHE A 220 -1.38 13.25 14.72
N VAL A 221 -2.18 14.25 15.15
CA VAL A 221 -1.96 15.02 16.41
C VAL A 221 -2.83 14.52 17.56
N GLY A 222 -4.11 14.22 17.32
CA GLY A 222 -5.13 13.88 18.32
C GLY A 222 -4.92 12.54 19.04
N GLY A 223 -3.89 11.80 18.65
CA GLY A 223 -3.30 10.75 19.46
C GLY A 223 -2.53 11.25 20.70
N MET A 224 -2.25 12.56 20.81
CA MET A 224 -1.47 13.18 21.89
C MET A 224 -2.26 13.54 23.18
N THR A 225 -3.58 13.36 23.24
CA THR A 225 -4.33 13.58 24.49
C THR A 225 -4.88 12.27 25.02
N SER A 226 -4.05 11.55 25.78
CA SER A 226 -4.39 10.40 26.61
C SER A 226 -5.26 10.76 27.82
N SER A 227 -6.17 11.72 27.68
CA SER A 227 -7.04 12.17 28.76
C SER A 227 -8.34 12.69 28.17
N LEU A 228 -9.31 11.78 28.07
CA LEU A 228 -10.75 11.95 28.29
C LEU A 228 -11.48 10.80 27.56
N ASP A 229 -11.66 9.67 28.26
CA ASP A 229 -12.72 8.67 28.08
C ASP A 229 -13.30 8.48 26.66
N MET A 230 -12.49 8.05 25.70
CA MET A 230 -12.93 7.27 24.54
C MET A 230 -11.90 6.17 24.26
N GLU A 231 -12.35 4.93 24.36
CA GLU A 231 -11.54 3.72 24.37
C GLU A 231 -10.57 3.63 23.18
N ARG A 232 -9.26 3.56 23.51
CA ARG A 232 -8.09 3.35 22.65
C ARG A 232 -7.84 4.46 21.61
N GLY A 233 -6.74 5.19 21.79
CA GLY A 233 -6.21 6.11 20.79
C GLY A 233 -5.89 5.37 19.47
N TRP A 234 -6.05 6.05 18.34
CA TRP A 234 -5.99 5.52 16.97
C TRP A 234 -4.60 5.03 16.51
N GLY A 235 -3.64 4.82 17.42
CA GLY A 235 -2.28 4.35 17.09
C GLY A 235 -1.55 5.21 16.07
N LEU A 236 -1.90 6.50 15.95
CA LEU A 236 -1.24 7.44 15.02
C LEU A 236 -0.31 8.41 15.77
N THR A 237 -0.27 8.32 17.11
CA THR A 237 0.58 9.12 18.01
C THR A 237 2.05 8.79 17.84
N ASP A 238 2.38 7.50 17.89
CA ASP A 238 3.75 7.01 17.90
C ASP A 238 4.44 7.21 16.54
N ALA A 239 3.67 7.19 15.44
CA ALA A 239 4.16 7.51 14.11
C ALA A 239 4.71 8.93 13.95
N ARG A 240 4.33 9.86 14.83
CA ARG A 240 4.79 11.25 14.81
C ARG A 240 5.73 11.61 15.95
N GLU A 241 5.51 11.05 17.14
CA GLU A 241 6.23 11.46 18.35
C GLU A 241 7.66 10.90 18.43
N TYR A 242 8.00 9.89 17.63
CA TYR A 242 9.36 9.37 17.58
C TYR A 242 10.20 10.00 16.47
N SER A 243 11.17 10.79 16.90
CA SER A 243 12.31 11.38 16.20
C SER A 243 13.09 10.41 15.29
N TYR A 244 12.50 9.95 14.18
CA TYR A 244 13.18 9.14 13.18
C TYR A 244 13.26 9.74 11.77
N PHE A 245 12.55 10.83 11.52
CA PHE A 245 12.78 11.68 10.35
C PHE A 245 14.14 12.42 10.37
N GLU A 246 15.01 12.14 11.35
CA GLU A 246 16.38 12.68 11.40
C GLU A 246 17.39 11.92 10.53
N THR A 247 17.05 10.74 10.01
CA THR A 247 17.77 10.25 8.84
C THR A 247 17.19 10.97 7.63
N LYS A 248 18.02 11.71 6.86
CA LYS A 248 17.66 12.31 5.55
C LYS A 248 17.22 11.27 4.49
N SER A 249 16.91 10.06 4.93
CA SER A 249 16.95 8.82 4.18
C SER A 249 15.63 8.05 4.32
N THR A 250 14.68 8.50 5.16
CA THR A 250 13.35 7.91 5.27
C THR A 250 12.27 8.81 4.66
N LEU A 251 11.42 8.26 3.79
CA LEU A 251 10.28 8.93 3.20
C LEU A 251 9.00 8.20 3.59
N PHE A 252 8.09 8.89 4.29
CA PHE A 252 6.77 8.37 4.63
C PHE A 252 5.70 9.10 3.84
N SER A 253 4.93 8.37 3.03
CA SER A 253 3.88 8.92 2.18
C SER A 253 2.54 8.22 2.44
N ILE A 254 1.45 8.99 2.31
CA ILE A 254 0.08 8.54 2.57
C ILE A 254 -0.82 8.99 1.42
N ARG A 255 -1.57 8.07 0.84
CA ARG A 255 -2.73 8.39 0.00
C ARG A 255 -3.99 8.00 0.76
N THR A 256 -4.91 8.93 0.94
CA THR A 256 -6.19 8.65 1.58
C THR A 256 -7.24 9.62 1.07
N HIS A 257 -8.48 9.14 0.89
CA HIS A 257 -9.57 9.95 0.34
C HIS A 257 -9.18 10.57 -1.02
N LYS A 258 -8.98 11.89 -1.08
CA LYS A 258 -8.56 12.61 -2.30
C LYS A 258 -7.09 13.01 -2.30
N GLY A 259 -6.43 12.96 -1.15
CA GLY A 259 -5.11 13.56 -1.02
C GLY A 259 -3.98 12.54 -1.04
N LEU A 260 -2.83 13.01 -1.50
CA LEU A 260 -1.53 12.39 -1.31
C LEU A 260 -0.70 13.33 -0.42
N TYR A 261 -0.10 12.77 0.61
CA TYR A 261 0.62 13.49 1.64
C TYR A 261 2.00 12.90 1.86
N ALA A 262 2.98 13.76 2.14
CA ALA A 262 4.23 13.37 2.78
C ALA A 262 4.11 13.67 4.28
N VAL A 263 4.58 12.75 5.10
CA VAL A 263 4.69 12.95 6.54
C VAL A 263 6.15 13.19 6.87
N ASP A 264 6.39 14.26 7.63
CA ASP A 264 7.65 14.51 8.30
C ASP A 264 7.41 14.74 9.81
N LYS A 265 8.48 14.96 10.58
CA LYS A 265 8.45 15.10 12.06
C LYS A 265 7.48 16.18 12.52
N GLU A 266 7.44 17.29 11.81
CA GLU A 266 6.77 18.51 12.27
C GLU A 266 5.48 18.75 11.49
N ASN A 267 5.36 18.19 10.30
CA ASN A 267 4.37 18.56 9.31
C ASN A 267 3.85 17.38 8.50
N ILE A 268 2.65 17.60 7.99
CA ILE A 268 2.08 16.80 6.92
C ILE A 268 1.92 17.76 5.75
N LEU A 269 2.59 17.45 4.66
CA LEU A 269 2.61 18.25 3.43
C LEU A 269 1.72 17.58 2.39
N GLU A 270 0.74 18.31 1.88
CA GLU A 270 -0.07 17.85 0.75
C GLU A 270 0.79 17.91 -0.53
N LEU A 271 1.02 16.74 -1.14
CA LEU A 271 1.76 16.59 -2.40
C LEU A 271 0.83 16.71 -3.62
N SER A 272 -0.38 16.18 -3.51
CA SER A 272 -1.43 16.31 -4.51
C SER A 272 -2.82 16.21 -3.88
N ASN A 273 -3.79 16.82 -4.54
CA ASN A 273 -5.20 16.69 -4.24
C ASN A 273 -5.93 16.28 -5.52
N SER A 274 -6.35 15.02 -5.57
CA SER A 274 -6.81 14.34 -6.77
C SER A 274 -8.25 13.85 -6.61
N CYS A 275 -8.56 12.67 -7.12
CA CYS A 275 -9.88 12.08 -7.03
C CYS A 275 -9.98 11.13 -5.84
N TYR A 276 -11.18 11.07 -5.28
CA TYR A 276 -11.52 10.11 -4.23
C TYR A 276 -11.23 8.67 -4.71
N PHE A 277 -10.48 7.94 -3.90
CA PHE A 277 -10.34 6.49 -3.98
C PHE A 277 -10.52 5.89 -2.57
N PRO A 278 -11.24 4.77 -2.42
CA PRO A 278 -11.50 4.17 -1.11
C PRO A 278 -10.21 3.64 -0.44
N GLY A 279 -10.21 3.67 0.89
CA GLY A 279 -9.12 3.16 1.73
C GLY A 279 -7.97 4.12 1.98
N THR A 280 -6.91 3.59 2.58
CA THR A 280 -5.68 4.30 2.92
C THR A 280 -4.49 3.52 2.40
N PHE A 281 -3.49 4.23 1.86
CA PHE A 281 -2.29 3.64 1.29
C PHE A 281 -1.07 4.30 1.92
N PHE A 282 -0.20 3.50 2.52
CA PHE A 282 1.03 3.91 3.15
C PHE A 282 2.23 3.36 2.38
N SER A 283 3.25 4.20 2.23
CA SER A 283 4.56 3.79 1.72
C SER A 283 5.64 4.39 2.59
N ILE A 284 6.47 3.52 3.17
CA ILE A 284 7.66 3.90 3.94
C ILE A 284 8.87 3.44 3.15
N GLU A 285 9.68 4.38 2.69
CA GLU A 285 10.94 4.11 1.99
C GLU A 285 12.12 4.47 2.88
N ILE A 286 13.04 3.53 3.13
CA ILE A 286 14.18 3.70 4.02
C ILE A 286 15.45 3.45 3.21
N ASN A 287 16.25 4.49 3.02
CA ASN A 287 17.54 4.41 2.35
C ASN A 287 18.64 4.20 3.39
N PHE A 288 19.44 3.16 3.20
CA PHE A 288 20.65 2.96 3.97
C PHE A 288 21.76 3.72 3.21
N MET A 289 22.13 4.91 3.69
CA MET A 289 23.24 5.65 3.07
C MET A 289 24.51 4.80 3.11
N ILE A 290 25.32 4.91 2.05
CA ILE A 290 26.69 4.37 1.99
C ILE A 290 27.61 5.31 2.74
#